data_AF-A0A8S1FA24-F1
#
_entry.id   AF-A0A8S1FA24-F1
#
_cell.length_a   1.000
_cell.length_b   1.000
_cell.length_c   1.000
_cell.angle_alpha   90.00
_cell.angle_beta   90.00
_cell.angle_gamma   90.00
#
_symmetry.space_group_name_H-M   'P 1'
#
loop_
_entity.id
_entity.type
_entity.pdbx_description
1 polymer ?
#
loop_
_entity_poly.entity_id
_entity_poly.type
_entity_poly.pdbx_seq_one_letter_code
_entity_poly.pdbx_strand_id
1 'polypeptide(L)'
;MERMFSWLKRKADINVVTYSRFGLPGDEVDDRPPPSKIYVASFDENAPEFRIFRTHSVRAALASAGIGMSACLFLFLSILFEYSQWPNDTSADVGMLVGLLIFITIGVLVHWQVIRGLKLNDSRFLVPSIVSYSSMIIVEIIFLMLLLSHVIGGTFIINHTKDRNQIIMVIIMAAIVIAFQAAMLLSFTRARNFLEKKSTHESEVMVAEKSKQKNPNLQIIYIARGEYVEPRADIAPNTVSSPPPRVILAANDNIA
;
A
#
# COMPACT_ATOMS: atom_id res chain seq x y z
N MET A 1 3.26 -12.18 21.92
CA MET A 1 3.44 -10.74 21.69
C MET A 1 4.90 -10.30 21.74
N GLU A 2 5.72 -10.83 22.67
CA GLU A 2 7.14 -10.44 22.82
C GLU A 2 8.00 -10.62 21.56
N ARG A 3 7.78 -11.70 20.79
CA ARG A 3 8.49 -11.93 19.51
C ARG A 3 8.17 -10.87 18.44
N MET A 4 6.95 -10.32 18.48
CA MET A 4 6.51 -9.29 17.53
C MET A 4 7.11 -7.94 17.93
N PHE A 5 7.17 -7.65 19.23
CA PHE A 5 7.83 -6.47 19.78
C PHE A 5 9.35 -6.50 19.57
N SER A 6 10.01 -7.65 19.75
CA SER A 6 11.46 -7.76 19.48
C SER A 6 11.79 -7.64 17.99
N TRP A 7 10.91 -8.11 17.11
CA TRP A 7 11.02 -7.93 15.67
C TRP A 7 10.83 -6.45 15.25
N LEU A 8 9.81 -5.77 15.81
CA LEU A 8 9.59 -4.34 15.60
C LEU A 8 10.76 -3.49 16.12
N LYS A 9 11.27 -3.82 17.31
CA LYS A 9 12.42 -3.15 17.92
C LYS A 9 13.69 -3.32 17.08
N ARG A 10 13.96 -4.54 16.58
CA ARG A 10 15.04 -4.76 15.60
C ARG A 10 14.90 -3.91 14.35
N LYS A 11 13.70 -3.79 13.79
CA LYS A 11 13.46 -2.94 12.62
C LYS A 11 13.64 -1.44 12.90
N ALA A 12 13.33 -0.99 14.11
CA ALA A 12 13.56 0.38 14.52
C ALA A 12 15.05 0.69 14.67
N ASP A 13 15.81 -0.22 15.29
CA ASP A 13 17.25 -0.04 15.54
C ASP A 13 18.10 -0.09 14.25
N ILE A 14 17.64 -0.79 13.20
CA ILE A 14 18.33 -0.82 11.89
C ILE A 14 18.32 0.56 11.20
N ASN A 15 17.39 1.45 11.56
CA ASN A 15 17.24 2.78 10.97
C ASN A 15 17.79 3.91 11.85
N VAL A 16 18.41 3.60 12.99
CA VAL A 16 19.01 4.61 13.86
C VAL A 16 20.49 4.75 13.52
N VAL A 17 20.84 5.82 12.83
CA VAL A 17 22.23 6.25 12.71
C VAL A 17 22.59 7.06 13.97
N THR A 18 23.13 6.38 14.98
CA THR A 18 23.70 7.05 16.17
C THR A 18 25.07 7.64 15.83
N TYR A 19 25.10 8.91 15.46
CA TYR A 19 26.33 9.70 15.60
C TYR A 19 26.44 10.15 17.05
N SER A 20 27.21 9.42 17.87
CA SER A 20 27.70 9.95 19.14
C SER A 20 28.77 11.00 18.84
N ARG A 21 28.36 12.22 18.50
CA ARG A 21 29.27 13.34 18.25
C ARG A 21 29.75 14.02 19.54
N PHE A 22 29.24 13.60 20.69
CA PHE A 22 29.66 14.11 21.99
C PHE A 22 30.18 12.93 22.81
N GLY A 23 31.48 12.64 22.64
CA GLY A 23 32.24 11.93 23.67
C GLY A 23 32.23 12.73 24.98
N LEU A 24 32.63 12.08 26.07
CA LEU A 24 32.93 12.78 27.31
C LEU A 24 33.97 13.89 27.05
N PRO A 25 33.99 14.99 27.83
CA PRO A 25 35.02 16.03 27.69
C PRO A 25 36.41 15.38 27.75
N GLY A 26 37.16 15.42 26.64
CA GLY A 26 38.45 14.72 26.47
C GLY A 26 38.49 13.66 25.35
N ASP A 27 37.34 13.19 24.84
CA ASP A 27 37.21 12.22 23.73
C ASP A 27 37.01 12.95 22.36
N GLU A 28 37.63 14.12 22.19
CA GLU A 28 37.34 15.02 21.06
C GLU A 28 37.94 14.56 19.71
N VAL A 29 38.67 13.45 19.72
CA VAL A 29 39.28 12.89 18.51
C VAL A 29 38.70 11.50 18.31
N ASP A 30 37.59 11.44 17.57
CA ASP A 30 37.21 10.19 16.93
C ASP A 30 38.31 9.84 15.91
N ASP A 31 39.36 9.14 16.37
CA ASP A 31 40.52 8.70 15.59
C ASP A 31 40.14 7.69 14.48
N ARG A 32 38.85 7.38 14.33
CA ARG A 32 38.39 6.46 13.29
C ARG A 32 38.58 7.10 11.92
N PRO A 33 39.15 6.36 10.95
CA PRO A 33 39.28 6.87 9.60
C PRO A 33 37.89 7.20 9.06
N PRO A 34 37.75 8.33 8.35
CA PRO A 34 36.47 8.78 7.82
C PRO A 34 35.85 7.67 6.95
N PRO A 35 34.51 7.52 6.97
CA PRO A 35 33.83 6.44 6.26
C PRO A 35 34.17 6.50 4.76
N SER A 36 34.82 5.45 4.25
CA SER A 36 35.31 5.38 2.87
C SER A 36 34.33 4.66 1.92
N LYS A 37 33.33 3.96 2.45
CA LYS A 37 32.38 3.13 1.69
C LYS A 37 30.96 3.37 2.19
N ILE A 38 30.04 3.63 1.26
CA ILE A 38 28.59 3.58 1.50
C ILE A 38 28.03 2.39 0.73
N TYR A 39 27.23 1.62 1.44
CA TYR A 39 26.61 0.40 0.98
C TYR A 39 25.15 0.69 0.64
N VAL A 40 24.76 0.49 -0.62
CA VAL A 40 23.39 0.71 -1.10
C VAL A 40 22.83 -0.61 -1.60
N ALA A 41 21.61 -0.96 -1.20
CA ALA A 41 20.98 -2.18 -1.69
C ALA A 41 20.70 -2.07 -3.19
N SER A 42 21.01 -3.13 -3.96
CA SER A 42 20.60 -3.18 -5.37
C SER A 42 19.08 -3.40 -5.49
N PHE A 43 18.46 -2.74 -6.47
CA PHE A 43 17.04 -2.87 -6.76
C PHE A 43 16.82 -3.60 -8.08
N ASP A 44 16.28 -4.81 -8.01
CA ASP A 44 15.86 -5.58 -9.18
C ASP A 44 14.39 -5.31 -9.49
N GLU A 45 14.13 -4.53 -10.54
CA GLU A 45 12.76 -4.22 -10.99
C GLU A 45 12.01 -5.47 -11.49
N ASN A 46 12.72 -6.51 -11.93
CA ASN A 46 12.13 -7.72 -12.49
C ASN A 46 11.93 -8.85 -11.49
N ALA A 47 12.21 -8.59 -10.20
CA ALA A 47 12.09 -9.57 -9.14
C ALA A 47 10.69 -10.22 -9.11
N PRO A 48 10.60 -11.52 -8.81
CA PRO A 48 9.33 -12.26 -8.85
C PRO A 48 8.26 -11.69 -7.90
N GLU A 49 8.67 -10.97 -6.85
CA GLU A 49 7.77 -10.29 -5.92
C GLU A 49 6.96 -9.15 -6.57
N PHE A 50 7.44 -8.59 -7.68
CA PHE A 50 6.77 -7.53 -8.44
C PHE A 50 5.98 -8.07 -9.64
N ARG A 51 5.86 -9.39 -9.77
CA ARG A 51 5.09 -10.03 -10.83
C ARG A 51 3.76 -10.54 -10.30
N ILE A 52 2.70 -10.33 -11.09
CA ILE A 52 1.36 -10.84 -10.85
C ILE A 52 0.78 -11.29 -12.20
N PHE A 53 0.10 -12.43 -12.25
CA PHE A 53 -0.44 -12.99 -13.51
C PHE A 53 0.60 -13.09 -14.63
N ARG A 54 1.85 -13.46 -14.30
CA ARG A 54 3.00 -13.51 -15.23
C ARG A 54 3.40 -12.17 -15.87
N THR A 55 2.80 -11.04 -15.47
CA THR A 55 3.15 -9.70 -15.94
C THR A 55 3.71 -8.84 -14.80
N HIS A 56 4.34 -7.73 -15.15
CA HIS A 56 4.83 -6.76 -14.17
C HIS A 56 3.66 -6.09 -13.44
N SER A 57 3.77 -5.90 -12.13
CA SER A 57 2.72 -5.39 -11.25
C SER A 57 2.12 -4.06 -11.72
N VAL A 58 2.94 -3.13 -12.21
CA VAL A 58 2.48 -1.85 -12.78
C VAL A 58 1.61 -2.06 -14.02
N ARG A 59 1.98 -3.00 -14.91
CA ARG A 59 1.20 -3.29 -16.13
C ARG A 59 -0.13 -3.95 -15.78
N ALA A 60 -0.12 -4.88 -14.82
CA ALA A 60 -1.34 -5.48 -14.30
C ALA A 60 -2.27 -4.43 -13.68
N ALA A 61 -1.75 -3.55 -12.82
CA ALA A 61 -2.54 -2.49 -12.20
C ALA A 61 -3.11 -1.51 -13.23
N LEU A 62 -2.36 -1.16 -14.28
CA LEU A 62 -2.85 -0.32 -15.37
C LEU A 62 -4.00 -1.00 -16.14
N ALA A 63 -3.84 -2.28 -16.47
CA ALA A 63 -4.88 -3.06 -17.13
C ALA A 63 -6.14 -3.18 -16.25
N SER A 64 -5.97 -3.51 -14.96
CA SER A 64 -7.06 -3.55 -13.98
C SER A 64 -7.80 -2.22 -13.85
N ALA A 65 -7.08 -1.10 -13.81
CA ALA A 65 -7.69 0.23 -13.74
C ALA A 65 -8.47 0.57 -15.00
N GLY A 66 -7.96 0.22 -16.19
CA GLY A 66 -8.66 0.40 -17.46
C GLY A 66 -9.93 -0.47 -17.56
N ILE A 67 -9.85 -1.74 -17.17
CA ILE A 67 -11.00 -2.65 -17.15
C ILE A 67 -12.05 -2.17 -16.15
N GLY A 68 -11.65 -1.80 -14.93
CA GLY A 68 -12.57 -1.30 -13.90
C GLY A 68 -13.25 0.00 -14.32
N MET A 69 -12.51 0.95 -14.89
CA MET A 69 -13.08 2.20 -15.42
C MET A 69 -14.08 1.92 -16.55
N SER A 70 -13.76 1.00 -17.46
CA SER A 70 -14.67 0.58 -18.52
C SER A 70 -15.93 -0.06 -17.94
N ALA A 71 -15.80 -0.94 -16.94
CA ALA A 71 -16.93 -1.57 -16.28
C ALA A 71 -17.84 -0.54 -15.58
N CYS A 72 -17.29 0.47 -14.91
CA CYS A 72 -18.07 1.57 -14.33
C CYS A 72 -18.88 2.32 -15.41
N LEU A 73 -18.26 2.62 -16.56
CA LEU A 73 -18.93 3.30 -17.68
C LEU A 73 -20.04 2.43 -18.29
N PHE A 74 -19.75 1.15 -18.55
CA PHE A 74 -20.74 0.23 -19.09
C PHE A 74 -21.92 0.04 -18.13
N LEU A 75 -21.66 -0.12 -16.83
CA LEU A 75 -22.72 -0.27 -15.83
C LEU A 75 -23.58 1.00 -15.73
N PHE A 76 -22.95 2.18 -15.76
CA PHE A 76 -23.64 3.46 -15.83
C PHE A 76 -24.57 3.54 -17.05
N LEU A 77 -24.06 3.23 -18.25
CA LEU A 77 -24.84 3.28 -19.49
C LEU A 77 -25.98 2.26 -19.49
N SER A 78 -25.73 1.04 -19.02
CA SER A 78 -26.76 0.00 -18.92
C SER A 78 -27.92 0.43 -18.04
N ILE A 79 -27.65 0.98 -16.86
CA ILE A 79 -28.70 1.45 -15.94
C ILE A 79 -29.40 2.69 -16.52
N LEU A 80 -28.66 3.61 -17.16
CA LEU A 80 -29.26 4.80 -17.76
C LEU A 80 -30.23 4.46 -18.89
N PHE A 81 -29.89 3.49 -19.75
CA PHE A 81 -30.77 3.04 -20.82
C PHE A 81 -32.01 2.30 -20.28
N GLU A 82 -31.84 1.43 -19.28
CA GLU A 82 -32.97 0.77 -18.62
C GLU A 82 -33.91 1.82 -17.99
N TYR A 83 -33.33 2.81 -17.32
CA TYR A 83 -34.09 3.90 -16.70
C TYR A 83 -34.89 4.72 -17.71
N SER A 84 -34.34 4.97 -18.90
CA SER A 84 -35.05 5.73 -19.95
C SER A 84 -36.35 5.07 -20.42
N GLN A 85 -36.53 3.77 -20.14
CA GLN A 85 -37.70 2.99 -20.52
C GLN A 85 -38.78 2.95 -19.42
N TRP A 86 -38.52 3.49 -18.22
CA TRP A 86 -39.43 3.41 -17.08
C TRP A 86 -40.49 4.54 -17.13
N PRO A 87 -41.78 4.27 -16.84
CA PRO A 87 -42.79 5.31 -16.71
C PRO A 87 -42.52 6.20 -15.47
N ASN A 88 -42.39 7.51 -15.71
CA ASN A 88 -41.91 8.50 -14.73
C ASN A 88 -42.75 8.59 -13.44
N ASP A 89 -42.16 8.21 -12.31
CA ASP A 89 -42.61 8.56 -10.95
C ASP A 89 -41.61 9.58 -10.37
N THR A 90 -41.98 10.86 -10.42
CA THR A 90 -41.06 12.02 -10.42
C THR A 90 -40.08 12.13 -9.22
N SER A 91 -40.36 11.50 -8.08
CA SER A 91 -39.52 11.63 -6.87
C SER A 91 -38.48 10.51 -6.70
N ALA A 92 -38.81 9.26 -7.03
CA ALA A 92 -37.86 8.14 -7.01
C ALA A 92 -36.80 8.29 -8.13
N ASP A 93 -37.23 8.86 -9.24
CA ASP A 93 -36.48 9.18 -10.45
C ASP A 93 -35.27 10.10 -10.21
N VAL A 94 -35.47 11.19 -9.44
CA VAL A 94 -34.39 12.14 -9.13
C VAL A 94 -33.32 11.50 -8.24
N GLY A 95 -33.73 10.72 -7.24
CA GLY A 95 -32.82 10.04 -6.32
C GLY A 95 -31.91 9.04 -7.04
N MET A 96 -32.48 8.26 -7.96
CA MET A 96 -31.69 7.29 -8.73
C MET A 96 -30.71 7.98 -9.67
N LEU A 97 -31.12 9.04 -10.37
CA LEU A 97 -30.23 9.81 -11.24
C LEU A 97 -29.05 10.41 -10.45
N VAL A 98 -29.33 11.00 -9.29
CA VAL A 98 -28.28 11.54 -8.39
C VAL A 98 -27.34 10.42 -7.93
N GLY A 99 -27.88 9.27 -7.51
CA GLY A 99 -27.09 8.10 -7.12
C GLY A 99 -26.19 7.60 -8.25
N LEU A 100 -26.71 7.56 -9.48
CA LEU A 100 -25.99 7.14 -10.68
C LEU A 100 -24.84 8.11 -11.01
N LEU A 101 -25.09 9.42 -10.90
CA LEU A 101 -24.07 10.46 -11.09
C LEU A 101 -22.95 10.39 -10.04
N ILE A 102 -23.31 10.15 -8.78
CA ILE A 102 -22.33 9.94 -7.71
C ILE A 102 -21.50 8.68 -7.97
N PHE A 103 -22.16 7.57 -8.35
CA PHE A 103 -21.51 6.30 -8.66
C PHE A 103 -20.47 6.45 -9.76
N ILE A 104 -20.84 7.07 -10.90
CA ILE A 104 -19.89 7.21 -12.02
C ILE A 104 -18.75 8.16 -11.68
N THR A 105 -19.04 9.25 -10.96
CA THR A 105 -18.01 10.22 -10.56
C THR A 105 -16.99 9.57 -9.64
N ILE A 106 -17.44 8.88 -8.59
CA ILE A 106 -16.56 8.18 -7.65
C ILE A 106 -15.81 7.05 -8.36
N GLY A 107 -16.50 6.21 -9.15
CA GLY A 107 -15.90 5.08 -9.86
C GLY A 107 -14.78 5.52 -10.81
N VAL A 108 -15.03 6.54 -11.63
CA VAL A 108 -14.02 7.10 -12.54
C VAL A 108 -12.88 7.73 -11.75
N LEU A 109 -13.16 8.51 -10.70
CA LEU A 109 -12.13 9.14 -9.88
C LEU A 109 -11.20 8.10 -9.24
N VAL A 110 -11.75 7.03 -8.66
CA VAL A 110 -10.96 5.96 -8.03
C VAL A 110 -9.97 5.36 -9.03
N HIS A 111 -10.44 4.95 -10.21
CA HIS A 111 -9.58 4.38 -11.24
C HIS A 111 -8.60 5.38 -11.84
N TRP A 112 -9.02 6.63 -12.03
CA TRP A 112 -8.17 7.71 -12.51
C TRP A 112 -6.98 7.97 -11.57
N GLN A 113 -7.19 7.93 -10.25
CA GLN A 113 -6.09 8.10 -9.28
C GLN A 113 -5.04 6.98 -9.43
N VAL A 114 -5.44 5.73 -9.72
CA VAL A 114 -4.48 4.66 -10.02
C VAL A 114 -3.64 5.01 -11.24
N ILE A 115 -4.28 5.35 -12.36
CA ILE A 115 -3.57 5.67 -13.61
C ILE A 115 -2.61 6.83 -13.41
N ARG A 116 -3.06 7.88 -12.70
CA ARG A 116 -2.23 9.04 -12.35
C ARG A 116 -1.06 8.63 -11.46
N GLY A 117 -1.28 7.80 -10.44
CA GLY A 117 -0.24 7.31 -9.54
C GLY A 117 0.83 6.50 -10.25
N LEU A 118 0.42 5.61 -11.17
CA LEU A 118 1.33 4.85 -12.00
C LEU A 118 2.14 5.75 -12.95
N LYS A 119 1.53 6.80 -13.51
CA LYS A 119 2.22 7.75 -14.40
C LYS A 119 3.22 8.63 -13.65
N LEU A 120 2.89 9.04 -12.42
CA LEU A 120 3.75 9.87 -11.57
C LEU A 120 4.77 9.06 -10.75
N ASN A 121 4.72 7.72 -10.84
CA ASN A 121 5.49 6.80 -9.99
C ASN A 121 5.33 7.05 -8.48
N ASP A 122 4.16 7.53 -8.03
CA ASP A 122 3.88 7.83 -6.63
C ASP A 122 2.83 6.86 -6.07
N SER A 123 3.23 6.12 -5.04
CA SER A 123 2.44 5.08 -4.38
C SER A 123 1.21 5.64 -3.64
N ARG A 124 1.24 6.92 -3.24
CA ARG A 124 0.17 7.54 -2.44
C ARG A 124 -1.16 7.60 -3.17
N PHE A 125 -1.13 7.78 -4.49
CA PHE A 125 -2.35 7.84 -5.31
C PHE A 125 -3.08 6.50 -5.43
N LEU A 126 -2.44 5.37 -5.10
CA LEU A 126 -3.07 4.04 -5.13
C LEU A 126 -3.88 3.77 -3.85
N VAL A 127 -3.64 4.52 -2.77
CA VAL A 127 -4.29 4.30 -1.46
C VAL A 127 -5.81 4.43 -1.51
N PRO A 128 -6.41 5.46 -2.13
CA PRO A 128 -7.87 5.58 -2.21
C PRO A 128 -8.53 4.36 -2.87
N SER A 129 -7.91 3.81 -3.92
CA SER A 129 -8.42 2.61 -4.59
C SER A 129 -8.35 1.38 -3.71
N ILE A 130 -7.22 1.16 -3.02
CA ILE A 130 -7.06 0.03 -2.10
C ILE A 130 -8.10 0.08 -0.97
N VAL A 131 -8.30 1.27 -0.38
CA VAL A 131 -9.30 1.47 0.68
C VAL A 131 -10.71 1.26 0.16
N SER A 132 -11.06 1.82 -1.00
CA SER A 132 -12.41 1.65 -1.58
C SER A 132 -12.73 0.18 -1.85
N TYR A 133 -11.86 -0.56 -2.55
CA TYR A 133 -12.08 -1.96 -2.90
C TYR A 133 -12.07 -2.88 -1.67
N SER A 134 -11.19 -2.64 -0.70
CA SER A 134 -11.22 -3.42 0.54
C SER A 134 -12.52 -3.22 1.31
N SER A 135 -13.02 -1.98 1.41
CA SER A 135 -14.32 -1.71 2.05
C SER A 135 -15.50 -2.30 1.28
N MET A 136 -15.51 -2.19 -0.05
CA MET A 136 -16.57 -2.75 -0.90
C MET A 136 -16.63 -4.27 -0.79
N ILE A 137 -15.49 -4.96 -0.89
CA ILE A 137 -15.44 -6.41 -0.75
C ILE A 137 -15.98 -6.86 0.62
N ILE A 138 -15.67 -6.15 1.70
CA ILE A 138 -16.20 -6.48 3.04
C ILE A 138 -17.73 -6.35 3.05
N VAL A 139 -18.26 -5.25 2.52
CA VAL A 139 -19.71 -5.02 2.44
C VAL A 139 -20.38 -6.09 1.57
N GLU A 140 -19.82 -6.40 0.40
CA GLU A 140 -20.34 -7.43 -0.51
C GLU A 140 -20.31 -8.83 0.12
N ILE A 141 -19.27 -9.17 0.90
CA ILE A 141 -19.21 -10.43 1.64
C ILE A 141 -20.33 -10.49 2.69
N ILE A 142 -20.61 -9.40 3.41
CA ILE A 142 -21.72 -9.34 4.37
C ILE A 142 -23.05 -9.56 3.64
N PHE A 143 -23.28 -8.88 2.52
CA PHE A 143 -24.49 -9.10 1.70
C PHE A 143 -24.59 -10.53 1.19
N LEU A 144 -23.49 -11.14 0.74
CA LEU A 144 -23.44 -12.52 0.29
C LEU A 144 -23.81 -13.49 1.42
N MET A 145 -23.32 -13.24 2.64
CA MET A 145 -23.67 -14.03 3.82
C MET A 145 -25.17 -13.91 4.15
N LEU A 146 -25.73 -12.70 4.09
CA LEU A 146 -27.17 -12.49 4.29
C LEU A 146 -28.03 -13.21 3.24
N LEU A 147 -27.63 -13.14 1.96
CA LEU A 147 -28.28 -13.87 0.87
C LEU A 147 -28.23 -15.38 1.09
N LEU A 148 -27.06 -15.91 1.48
CA LEU A 148 -26.88 -17.33 1.75
C LEU A 148 -27.72 -17.79 2.95
N SER A 149 -27.75 -17.00 4.02
CA SER A 149 -28.63 -17.24 5.17
C SER A 149 -30.11 -17.24 4.77
N HIS A 150 -30.52 -16.32 3.90
CA HIS A 150 -31.89 -16.32 3.38
C HIS A 150 -32.20 -17.58 2.57
N VAL A 151 -31.29 -18.06 1.72
CA VAL A 151 -31.49 -19.31 0.98
C VAL A 151 -31.68 -20.49 1.93
N ILE A 152 -30.76 -20.65 2.90
CA ILE A 152 -30.77 -21.77 3.85
C ILE A 152 -32.04 -21.74 4.73
N GLY A 153 -32.39 -20.57 5.29
CA GLY A 153 -33.60 -20.41 6.09
C GLY A 153 -34.88 -20.54 5.28
N GLY A 154 -34.89 -20.03 4.04
CA GLY A 154 -36.02 -20.12 3.10
C GLY A 154 -36.31 -21.55 2.66
N THR A 155 -35.26 -22.36 2.41
CA THR A 155 -35.41 -23.81 2.17
C THR A 155 -36.06 -24.56 3.32
N PHE A 156 -36.00 -24.02 4.54
CA PHE A 156 -36.58 -24.64 5.73
C PHE A 156 -38.07 -24.30 5.93
N ILE A 157 -38.57 -23.20 5.33
CA ILE A 157 -39.91 -22.64 5.65
C ILE A 157 -40.84 -22.55 4.42
N ILE A 158 -40.36 -22.29 3.20
CA ILE A 158 -41.24 -21.99 2.04
C ILE A 158 -40.72 -22.63 0.74
N ASN A 159 -41.51 -23.55 0.19
CA ASN A 159 -41.16 -24.37 -0.99
C ASN A 159 -41.49 -23.65 -2.32
N HIS A 160 -41.01 -22.42 -2.52
CA HIS A 160 -41.17 -21.69 -3.80
C HIS A 160 -39.95 -21.93 -4.71
N THR A 161 -40.12 -22.81 -5.70
CA THR A 161 -39.03 -23.26 -6.58
C THR A 161 -38.57 -22.21 -7.60
N LYS A 162 -39.43 -21.24 -7.96
CA LYS A 162 -39.12 -20.19 -8.96
C LYS A 162 -38.16 -19.14 -8.41
N ASP A 163 -38.33 -18.71 -7.16
CA ASP A 163 -37.49 -17.68 -6.54
C ASP A 163 -36.10 -18.22 -6.18
N ARG A 164 -36.01 -19.53 -5.89
CA ARG A 164 -34.75 -20.19 -5.53
C ARG A 164 -33.69 -20.11 -6.64
N ASN A 165 -34.08 -20.33 -7.90
CA ASN A 165 -33.13 -20.30 -9.02
C ASN A 165 -32.61 -18.87 -9.27
N GLN A 166 -33.45 -17.85 -9.07
CA GLN A 166 -33.06 -16.45 -9.18
C GLN A 166 -32.05 -16.06 -8.08
N ILE A 167 -32.31 -16.46 -6.83
CA ILE A 167 -31.39 -16.16 -5.72
C ILE A 167 -30.04 -16.87 -5.90
N ILE A 168 -30.02 -18.12 -6.35
CA ILE A 168 -28.77 -18.84 -6.66
C ILE A 168 -27.98 -18.11 -7.76
N MET A 169 -28.65 -17.64 -8.81
CA MET A 169 -28.01 -16.86 -9.87
C MET A 169 -27.38 -15.58 -9.31
N VAL A 170 -28.08 -14.85 -8.44
CA VAL A 170 -27.56 -13.64 -7.77
C VAL A 170 -26.33 -13.95 -6.92
N ILE A 171 -26.33 -15.06 -6.16
CA ILE A 171 -25.18 -15.51 -5.36
C ILE A 171 -23.96 -15.78 -6.26
N ILE A 172 -24.16 -16.49 -7.38
CA ILE A 172 -23.07 -16.77 -8.33
C ILE A 172 -22.52 -15.49 -8.94
N MET A 173 -23.41 -14.57 -9.37
CA MET A 173 -23.01 -13.27 -9.92
C MET A 173 -22.22 -12.45 -8.89
N ALA A 174 -22.69 -12.38 -7.64
CA ALA A 174 -22.01 -11.68 -6.56
C ALA A 174 -20.62 -12.27 -6.28
N ALA A 175 -20.49 -13.60 -6.24
CA ALA A 175 -19.21 -14.26 -6.06
C ALA A 175 -18.21 -13.95 -7.19
N ILE A 176 -18.69 -13.87 -8.44
CA ILE A 176 -17.86 -13.48 -9.59
C ILE A 176 -17.39 -12.02 -9.44
N VAL A 177 -18.29 -11.10 -9.08
CA VAL A 177 -17.94 -9.69 -8.86
C VAL A 177 -16.87 -9.55 -7.78
N ILE A 178 -17.05 -10.20 -6.63
CA ILE A 178 -16.07 -10.19 -5.53
C ILE A 178 -14.71 -10.73 -6.02
N ALA A 179 -14.70 -11.81 -6.81
CA ALA A 179 -13.46 -12.38 -7.35
C ALA A 179 -12.72 -11.41 -8.27
N PHE A 180 -13.44 -10.71 -9.17
CA PHE A 180 -12.86 -9.68 -10.03
C PHE A 180 -12.31 -8.50 -9.21
N GLN A 181 -13.08 -8.01 -8.23
CA GLN A 181 -12.64 -6.94 -7.34
C GLN A 181 -11.40 -7.33 -6.54
N ALA A 182 -11.34 -8.56 -6.02
CA ALA A 182 -10.19 -9.08 -5.29
C ALA A 182 -8.94 -9.18 -6.18
N ALA A 183 -9.08 -9.62 -7.43
CA ALA A 183 -7.99 -9.64 -8.40
C ALA A 183 -7.46 -8.22 -8.70
N MET A 184 -8.35 -7.24 -8.86
CA MET A 184 -7.98 -5.83 -9.01
C MET A 184 -7.25 -5.30 -7.78
N LEU A 185 -7.78 -5.53 -6.58
CA LEU A 185 -7.17 -5.11 -5.31
C LEU A 185 -5.76 -5.69 -5.14
N LEU A 186 -5.56 -6.96 -5.50
CA LEU A 186 -4.25 -7.60 -5.47
C LEU A 186 -3.27 -6.92 -6.43
N SER A 187 -3.72 -6.56 -7.65
CA SER A 187 -2.90 -5.85 -8.62
C SER A 187 -2.47 -4.46 -8.14
N PHE A 188 -3.39 -3.69 -7.54
CA PHE A 188 -3.08 -2.36 -6.99
C PHE A 188 -2.13 -2.44 -5.80
N THR A 189 -2.34 -3.40 -4.90
CA THR A 189 -1.48 -3.60 -3.72
C THR A 189 -0.05 -3.97 -4.14
N ARG A 190 0.10 -4.84 -5.14
CA ARG A 190 1.42 -5.22 -5.68
C ARG A 190 2.11 -4.04 -6.37
N ALA A 191 1.39 -3.27 -7.18
CA ALA A 191 1.93 -2.07 -7.82
C ALA A 191 2.36 -1.02 -6.79
N ARG A 192 1.58 -0.82 -5.72
CA ARG A 192 1.93 0.07 -4.61
C ARG A 192 3.24 -0.35 -3.93
N ASN A 193 3.38 -1.63 -3.60
CA ASN A 193 4.60 -2.17 -2.98
C ASN A 193 5.83 -1.99 -3.88
N PHE A 194 5.67 -2.19 -5.20
CA PHE A 194 6.72 -1.89 -6.16
C PHE A 194 7.12 -0.40 -6.14
N LEU A 195 6.15 0.50 -6.23
CA LEU A 195 6.41 1.95 -6.23
C LEU A 195 7.03 2.44 -4.91
N GLU A 196 6.60 1.91 -3.77
CA GLU A 196 7.20 2.25 -2.47
C GLU A 196 8.66 1.82 -2.40
N LYS A 197 8.98 0.58 -2.77
CA LYS A 197 10.37 0.11 -2.76
C LYS A 197 11.24 0.85 -3.76
N LYS A 198 10.70 1.17 -4.93
CA LYS A 198 11.39 1.98 -5.94
C LYS A 198 11.72 3.37 -5.40
N SER A 199 10.75 4.05 -4.79
CA SER A 199 10.94 5.38 -4.20
C SER A 199 11.95 5.37 -3.05
N THR A 200 11.90 4.36 -2.18
CA THR A 200 12.90 4.19 -1.11
C THR A 200 14.30 4.00 -1.69
N HIS A 201 14.47 3.12 -2.67
CA HIS A 201 15.76 2.91 -3.31
C HIS A 201 16.31 4.18 -3.98
N GLU A 202 15.47 4.91 -4.73
CA GLU A 202 15.86 6.19 -5.34
C GLU A 202 16.32 7.21 -4.28
N SER A 203 15.65 7.26 -3.12
CA SER A 203 16.05 8.13 -2.02
C SER A 203 17.38 7.71 -1.39
N GLU A 204 17.64 6.41 -1.23
CA GLU A 204 18.90 5.88 -0.71
C GLU A 204 20.08 6.20 -1.64
N VAL A 205 19.89 6.01 -2.95
CA VAL A 205 20.89 6.36 -3.97
C VAL A 205 21.18 7.85 -3.95
N MET A 206 20.15 8.70 -3.89
CA MET A 206 20.32 10.16 -3.84
C MET A 206 21.10 10.61 -2.59
N VAL A 207 20.84 10.00 -1.43
CA VAL A 207 21.59 10.29 -0.20
C VAL A 207 23.05 9.83 -0.33
N ALA A 208 23.31 8.68 -0.94
CA ALA A 208 24.66 8.18 -1.19
C ALA A 208 25.43 9.10 -2.14
N GLU A 209 24.81 9.56 -3.22
CA GLU A 209 25.40 10.50 -4.17
C GLU A 209 25.70 11.85 -3.53
N LYS A 210 24.76 12.42 -2.76
CA LYS A 210 24.97 13.68 -2.03
C LYS A 210 26.10 13.56 -1.00
N SER A 211 26.26 12.39 -0.39
CA SER A 211 27.35 12.12 0.56
C SER A 211 28.70 12.03 -0.16
N LYS A 212 28.75 11.43 -1.35
CA LYS A 212 29.92 11.38 -2.22
C LYS A 212 30.32 12.77 -2.73
N GLN A 213 29.36 13.63 -3.05
CA GLN A 213 29.65 15.02 -3.43
C GLN A 213 30.34 15.80 -2.32
N LYS A 214 29.96 15.56 -1.06
CA LYS A 214 30.60 16.19 0.11
C LYS A 214 31.97 15.58 0.44
N ASN A 215 32.15 14.28 0.18
CA ASN A 215 33.36 13.54 0.48
C ASN A 215 33.82 12.76 -0.77
N PRO A 216 34.69 13.36 -1.63
CA PRO A 216 35.05 12.78 -2.92
C PRO A 216 35.73 11.41 -2.85
N ASN A 217 36.39 11.11 -1.73
CA ASN A 217 37.08 9.83 -1.49
C ASN A 217 36.13 8.68 -1.15
N LEU A 218 34.82 8.96 -1.04
CA LEU A 218 33.82 7.98 -0.64
C LEU A 218 33.35 7.16 -1.85
N GLN A 219 33.35 5.83 -1.69
CA GLN A 219 32.91 4.88 -2.71
C GLN A 219 31.50 4.38 -2.42
N ILE A 220 30.66 4.30 -3.44
CA ILE A 220 29.31 3.73 -3.36
C ILE A 220 29.39 2.29 -3.88
N ILE A 221 29.01 1.32 -3.04
CA ILE A 221 29.02 -0.11 -3.36
C ILE A 221 27.58 -0.61 -3.35
N TYR A 222 27.14 -1.15 -4.47
CA TYR A 222 25.84 -1.81 -4.58
C TYR A 222 25.94 -3.25 -4.11
N ILE A 223 25.10 -3.62 -3.14
CA ILE A 223 25.11 -4.97 -2.56
C ILE A 223 23.96 -5.78 -3.13
N ALA A 224 24.21 -7.06 -3.42
CA ALA A 224 23.18 -7.98 -3.86
C ALA A 224 22.22 -8.32 -2.70
N ARG A 225 20.96 -8.60 -3.03
CA ARG A 225 19.96 -8.96 -2.01
C ARG A 225 20.37 -10.25 -1.29
N GLY A 226 20.67 -10.15 -0.01
CA GLY A 226 21.07 -11.30 0.83
C GLY A 226 22.58 -11.42 1.07
N GLU A 227 23.40 -10.56 0.47
CA GLU A 227 24.80 -10.41 0.89
C GLU A 227 24.83 -9.73 2.27
N TYR A 228 25.47 -10.40 3.22
CA TYR A 228 25.73 -9.84 4.53
C TYR A 228 26.99 -8.97 4.44
N VAL A 229 26.82 -7.67 4.64
CA VAL A 229 27.96 -6.82 4.95
C VAL A 229 28.35 -7.13 6.37
N GLU A 230 29.54 -7.68 6.58
CA GLU A 230 30.04 -7.84 7.94
C GLU A 230 30.03 -6.48 8.66
N PRO A 231 29.49 -6.41 9.89
CA PRO A 231 29.65 -5.25 10.74
C PRO A 231 31.13 -4.94 10.78
N ARG A 232 31.46 -3.68 10.45
CA ARG A 232 32.82 -3.14 10.44
C ARG A 232 33.61 -3.70 11.64
N ALA A 233 34.59 -4.57 11.38
CA ALA A 233 35.32 -5.36 12.39
C ALA A 233 36.10 -4.51 13.40
N ASP A 234 36.28 -3.23 13.09
CA ASP A 234 36.85 -2.19 13.94
C ASP A 234 35.87 -1.66 15.02
N ILE A 235 34.63 -2.17 15.06
CA ILE A 235 33.74 -2.05 16.22
C ILE A 235 33.96 -3.29 17.09
N ALA A 236 34.93 -3.21 18.01
CA ALA A 236 35.04 -4.15 19.12
C ALA A 236 33.67 -4.30 19.82
N PRO A 237 33.34 -5.47 20.39
CA PRO A 237 32.04 -5.78 20.97
C PRO A 237 31.83 -5.08 22.32
N ASN A 238 32.09 -3.78 22.39
CA ASN A 238 31.64 -2.96 23.48
C ASN A 238 30.26 -2.45 23.08
N THR A 239 29.25 -3.18 23.53
CA THR A 239 27.87 -2.71 23.60
C THR A 239 27.84 -1.33 24.26
N VAL A 240 27.89 -0.26 23.46
CA VAL A 240 27.56 1.07 23.92
C VAL A 240 26.04 1.10 24.06
N SER A 241 25.57 0.64 25.22
CA SER A 241 24.28 1.04 25.75
C SER A 241 24.29 2.56 25.79
N SER A 242 23.59 3.21 24.85
CA SER A 242 23.27 4.63 24.97
C SER A 242 22.74 4.87 26.39
N PRO A 243 23.30 5.80 27.18
CA PRO A 243 22.74 6.09 28.49
C PRO A 243 21.28 6.52 28.29
N PRO A 244 20.37 6.14 29.20
CA PRO A 244 18.96 6.52 29.08
C PRO A 244 18.87 8.04 28.92
N PRO A 245 17.90 8.54 28.12
CA PRO A 245 17.79 9.96 27.83
C PRO A 245 17.71 10.71 29.14
N ARG A 246 18.74 11.50 29.47
CA ARG A 246 18.65 12.44 30.58
C ARG A 246 17.59 13.45 30.19
N VAL A 247 16.45 13.39 30.87
CA VAL A 247 15.46 14.45 30.89
C VAL A 247 16.21 15.70 31.34
N ILE A 248 16.50 16.60 30.40
CA ILE A 248 16.98 17.94 30.72
C ILE A 248 15.76 18.64 31.31
N LEU A 249 15.61 18.52 32.63
CA LEU A 249 14.82 19.46 33.41
C LEU A 249 15.43 20.83 33.13
N ALA A 250 14.71 21.65 32.37
CA ALA A 250 15.02 23.04 32.21
C ALA A 250 14.98 23.68 33.60
N ALA A 251 16.15 23.82 34.23
CA ALA A 251 16.35 24.76 35.30
C ALA A 251 16.41 26.14 34.64
N ASN A 252 15.24 26.75 34.47
CA ASN A 252 15.11 28.17 34.20
C ASN A 252 14.15 28.76 35.22
N ASP A 253 14.69 29.09 36.38
CA ASP A 253 14.16 30.10 37.30
C ASP A 253 15.39 30.62 38.06
N ASN A 254 16.08 31.59 37.46
CA ASN A 254 16.87 32.64 38.12
C ASN A 254 17.69 33.40 37.07
N ILE A 255 17.04 34.36 36.41
CA ILE A 255 17.73 35.53 35.86
C ILE A 255 16.97 36.76 36.38
N ALA A 256 17.65 37.45 37.30
CA ALA A 256 17.56 38.85 37.71
C ALA A 256 16.19 39.50 37.92
#